data_AF-A0A9P8SDF4-F1
#
_entry.id   AF-A0A9P8SDF4-F1
#
_cell.length_a   1.000
_cell.length_b   1.000
_cell.length_c   1.000
_cell.angle_alpha   90.00
_cell.angle_beta   90.00
_cell.angle_gamma   90.00
#
_symmetry.space_group_name_H-M   'P 1'
#
loop_
_entity.id
_entity.type
_entity.pdbx_description
1 polymer ?
#
loop_
_entity_poly.entity_id
_entity_poly.type
_entity_poly.pdbx_seq_one_letter_code
_entity_poly.pdbx_strand_id
1 'polypeptide(L)'
;MTAAIHKGWIVISPDFLGPESAFLANKLAGHATLDGIRAALKSADFTGVSKSPTPEYAPELKIAGAAVGGLVPSIATTLATVNGAANAGLVAGGILGLTKVYSELRQIVDKHILPKYRKPFYKALKQCSLANGKELFGQDVMAMFDDRNLILTNPKITGILHENDIGKHTPRIPLFAYKAVADEVSPINETDKLINKYCTEGASIVYERYEASTHIDALLTAAPKVLAWLDDIMNHKNHQKGCKTSTMLLSQ
;
A
#
# COMPACT_ATOMS: atom_id res chain seq x y z
N MET A 1 -1.76 -16.29 3.03
CA MET A 1 -1.08 -17.00 4.14
C MET A 1 -1.08 -18.52 3.93
N THR A 2 -2.20 -19.23 4.06
CA THR A 2 -2.29 -20.71 4.05
C THR A 2 -1.50 -21.39 2.93
N ALA A 3 -1.59 -20.92 1.68
CA ALA A 3 -0.88 -21.52 0.55
C ALA A 3 0.66 -21.41 0.64
N ALA A 4 1.21 -20.38 1.30
CA ALA A 4 2.64 -20.27 1.56
C ALA A 4 3.09 -21.20 2.71
N ILE A 5 2.22 -21.45 3.69
CA ILE A 5 2.47 -22.45 4.74
C ILE A 5 2.49 -23.86 4.13
N HIS A 6 1.61 -24.17 3.17
CA HIS A 6 1.67 -25.43 2.41
C HIS A 6 2.92 -25.57 1.52
N LYS A 7 3.61 -24.47 1.18
CA LYS A 7 4.93 -24.48 0.55
C LYS A 7 6.09 -24.69 1.54
N GLY A 8 5.80 -24.84 2.84
CA GLY A 8 6.80 -24.94 3.89
C GLY A 8 7.50 -23.62 4.22
N TRP A 9 6.98 -22.48 3.75
CA TRP A 9 7.61 -21.18 4.01
C TRP A 9 7.29 -20.67 5.41
N ILE A 10 8.28 -20.02 6.01
CA ILE A 10 8.11 -19.22 7.22
C ILE A 10 7.37 -17.94 6.83
N VAL A 11 6.15 -17.76 7.36
CA VAL A 11 5.31 -16.59 7.06
C VAL A 11 5.23 -15.69 8.29
N ILE A 12 5.41 -14.39 8.07
CA ILE A 12 5.13 -13.35 9.07
C ILE A 12 4.03 -12.43 8.55
N SER A 13 3.32 -11.77 9.48
CA SER A 13 2.36 -10.72 9.18
C SER A 13 2.53 -9.60 10.21
N PRO A 14 3.43 -8.64 10.00
CA PRO A 14 3.67 -7.55 10.94
C PRO A 14 2.51 -6.55 10.93
N ASP A 15 2.17 -6.01 12.10
CA ASP A 15 1.22 -4.90 12.25
C ASP A 15 1.86 -3.59 11.75
N PHE A 16 2.01 -3.48 10.43
CA PHE A 16 2.81 -2.45 9.77
C PHE A 16 2.30 -1.01 9.99
N LEU A 17 1.08 -0.82 10.49
CA LEU A 17 0.57 0.50 10.89
C LEU A 17 1.05 0.94 12.28
N GLY A 18 1.78 0.09 13.01
CA GLY A 18 2.24 0.33 14.37
C GLY A 18 1.10 0.36 15.41
N PRO A 19 1.45 0.53 16.70
CA PRO A 19 0.48 0.49 17.80
C PRO A 19 -0.60 1.58 17.70
N GLU A 20 -0.30 2.69 17.01
CA GLU A 20 -1.23 3.79 16.82
C GLU A 20 -2.19 3.61 15.61
N SER A 21 -2.06 2.55 14.81
CA SER A 21 -2.80 2.36 13.55
C SER A 21 -2.63 3.52 12.54
N ALA A 22 -1.37 3.91 12.28
CA ALA A 22 -1.00 5.04 11.42
C ALA A 22 -1.17 4.74 9.92
N PHE A 23 -2.41 4.58 9.45
CA PHE A 23 -2.71 4.36 8.03
C PHE A 23 -2.14 5.48 7.13
N LEU A 24 -1.66 5.09 5.94
CA LEU A 24 -0.90 5.90 4.97
C LEU A 24 0.48 6.43 5.43
N ALA A 25 0.93 6.15 6.66
CA ALA A 25 2.31 6.46 7.09
C ALA A 25 3.31 5.45 6.49
N ASN A 26 3.47 5.44 5.16
CA ASN A 26 4.16 4.39 4.41
C ASN A 26 5.64 4.20 4.81
N LYS A 27 6.31 5.24 5.31
CA LYS A 27 7.66 5.17 5.88
C LYS A 27 7.72 4.33 7.16
N LEU A 28 6.75 4.50 8.05
CA LEU A 28 6.56 3.68 9.25
C LEU A 28 6.24 2.23 8.85
N ALA A 29 5.38 2.03 7.86
CA ALA A 29 5.04 0.72 7.33
C ALA A 29 6.25 -0.05 6.77
N GLY A 30 7.11 0.62 6.01
CA GLY A 30 8.36 0.03 5.51
C GLY A 30 9.28 -0.42 6.65
N HIS A 31 9.50 0.43 7.65
CA HIS A 31 10.34 0.11 8.81
C HIS A 31 9.74 -1.05 9.63
N ALA A 32 8.46 -0.96 10.00
CA ALA A 32 7.77 -1.99 10.78
C ALA A 32 7.75 -3.36 10.07
N THR A 33 7.70 -3.38 8.73
CA THR A 33 7.79 -4.62 7.94
C THR A 33 9.18 -5.23 8.02
N LEU A 34 10.24 -4.44 7.80
CA LEU A 34 11.64 -4.91 7.88
C LEU A 34 12.05 -5.30 9.30
N ASP A 35 11.57 -4.58 10.31
CA ASP A 35 11.82 -4.89 11.72
C ASP A 35 11.01 -6.12 12.18
N GLY A 36 9.83 -6.38 11.58
CA GLY A 36 9.11 -7.65 11.72
C GLY A 36 9.89 -8.85 11.18
N ILE A 37 10.55 -8.70 10.03
CA ILE A 37 11.50 -9.70 9.49
C ILE A 37 12.62 -9.93 10.50
N ARG A 38 13.32 -8.86 10.91
CA ARG A 38 14.42 -8.91 11.91
C ARG A 38 14.00 -9.57 13.22
N ALA A 39 12.79 -9.32 13.71
CA ALA A 39 12.25 -9.92 14.93
C ALA A 39 12.06 -11.44 14.79
N ALA A 40 11.49 -11.92 13.68
CA ALA A 40 11.29 -13.35 13.44
C ALA A 40 12.61 -14.15 13.34
N LEU A 41 13.68 -13.52 12.84
CA LEU A 41 15.00 -14.14 12.73
C LEU A 41 15.78 -14.14 14.04
N LYS A 42 15.46 -13.19 14.92
CA LYS A 42 15.97 -13.11 16.30
C LYS A 42 15.17 -13.97 17.27
N SER A 43 13.95 -14.38 16.92
CA SER A 43 13.12 -15.30 17.74
C SER A 43 13.45 -16.78 17.54
N ALA A 44 14.43 -17.11 16.68
CA ALA A 44 14.86 -18.46 16.33
C ALA A 44 14.91 -19.44 17.51
N ASP A 45 15.44 -18.98 18.65
CA ASP A 45 15.65 -19.77 19.87
C ASP A 45 14.35 -20.27 20.53
N PHE A 46 13.19 -19.70 20.16
CA PHE A 46 11.86 -20.16 20.60
C PHE A 46 10.85 -20.40 19.46
N THR A 47 11.15 -20.00 18.22
CA THR A 47 10.28 -20.23 17.04
C THR A 47 10.81 -21.26 16.04
N GLY A 48 12.09 -21.65 16.14
CA GLY A 48 12.74 -22.56 15.19
C GLY A 48 13.08 -21.93 13.82
N VAL A 49 12.88 -20.61 13.65
CA VAL A 49 13.14 -19.88 12.40
C VAL A 49 14.64 -19.80 12.07
N SER A 50 15.05 -20.24 10.87
CA SER A 50 16.44 -20.13 10.38
C SER A 50 16.73 -18.79 9.69
N LYS A 51 18.02 -18.45 9.46
CA LYS A 51 18.48 -17.06 9.22
C LYS A 51 18.99 -16.78 7.79
N SER A 52 18.29 -15.97 6.96
CA SER A 52 18.76 -15.34 5.67
C SER A 52 17.75 -14.30 5.03
N PRO A 53 17.90 -12.94 5.16
CA PRO A 53 16.79 -11.93 4.99
C PRO A 53 16.42 -11.08 3.70
N THR A 54 16.69 -9.83 3.14
CA THR A 54 17.25 -8.39 3.19
C THR A 54 16.09 -7.33 2.99
N PRO A 55 16.17 -6.13 2.32
CA PRO A 55 17.20 -5.09 2.03
C PRO A 55 16.76 -3.73 2.64
N GLU A 56 16.91 -2.57 1.98
CA GLU A 56 18.17 -1.83 1.78
C GLU A 56 18.46 -0.91 2.99
N TYR A 57 17.41 -0.48 3.72
CA TYR A 57 17.46 -0.01 5.12
C TYR A 57 17.88 -1.12 6.11
N ALA A 58 17.79 -2.37 5.66
CA ALA A 58 18.30 -3.54 6.34
C ALA A 58 19.26 -4.29 5.41
N PRO A 59 20.54 -3.86 5.26
CA PRO A 59 21.49 -4.47 4.34
C PRO A 59 22.07 -5.83 4.82
N GLU A 60 21.85 -6.22 6.07
CA GLU A 60 22.58 -7.28 6.77
C GLU A 60 22.18 -8.74 6.43
N LEU A 61 21.72 -9.01 5.20
CA LEU A 61 20.62 -9.98 4.96
C LEU A 61 20.49 -10.55 3.49
N LYS A 62 19.42 -11.33 3.08
CA LYS A 62 19.20 -11.94 1.70
C LYS A 62 17.73 -12.06 1.06
N ILE A 63 17.02 -11.01 0.56
CA ILE A 63 15.67 -11.08 -0.10
C ILE A 63 15.85 -11.37 -1.59
N ALA A 64 15.14 -12.38 -2.10
CA ALA A 64 15.17 -12.77 -3.50
C ALA A 64 14.17 -12.02 -4.42
N GLY A 65 13.10 -11.42 -3.88
CA GLY A 65 12.14 -10.61 -4.64
C GLY A 65 10.92 -10.20 -3.81
N ALA A 66 10.03 -9.40 -4.40
CA ALA A 66 8.76 -8.97 -3.77
C ALA A 66 7.59 -9.02 -4.77
N ALA A 67 6.37 -9.28 -4.28
CA ALA A 67 5.15 -9.18 -5.06
C ALA A 67 4.19 -8.16 -4.43
N VAL A 68 3.65 -7.26 -5.26
CA VAL A 68 2.81 -6.12 -4.86
C VAL A 68 1.69 -5.91 -5.87
N GLY A 69 0.59 -5.31 -5.44
CA GLY A 69 -0.48 -4.91 -6.35
C GLY A 69 -1.47 -3.94 -5.72
N GLY A 70 -2.42 -3.45 -6.51
CA GLY A 70 -3.34 -2.39 -6.08
C GLY A 70 -2.60 -1.08 -5.72
N LEU A 71 -1.41 -0.86 -6.30
CA LEU A 71 -0.47 0.20 -5.90
C LEU A 71 -1.12 1.59 -5.89
N VAL A 72 -0.71 2.41 -4.92
CA VAL A 72 -1.11 3.81 -4.71
C VAL A 72 0.14 4.70 -4.86
N PRO A 73 0.47 5.18 -6.07
CA PRO A 73 1.66 6.00 -6.31
C PRO A 73 1.54 7.41 -5.74
N SER A 74 0.32 7.99 -5.82
CA SER A 74 -0.02 9.26 -5.18
C SER A 74 -1.21 9.09 -4.26
N ILE A 75 -0.98 9.38 -2.98
CA ILE A 75 -2.00 9.47 -1.94
C ILE A 75 -2.95 10.61 -2.24
N ALA A 76 -2.45 11.78 -2.67
CA ALA A 76 -3.28 12.93 -3.01
C ALA A 76 -4.28 12.62 -4.15
N THR A 77 -3.82 11.97 -5.22
CA THR A 77 -4.69 11.50 -6.31
C THR A 77 -5.72 10.49 -5.81
N THR A 78 -5.29 9.49 -5.02
CA THR A 78 -6.18 8.44 -4.49
C THR A 78 -7.26 9.01 -3.57
N LEU A 79 -6.90 9.94 -2.67
CA LEU A 79 -7.86 10.63 -1.81
C LEU A 79 -8.88 11.43 -2.64
N ALA A 80 -8.46 12.07 -3.73
CA ALA A 80 -9.36 12.76 -4.65
C ALA A 80 -10.27 11.79 -5.43
N THR A 81 -9.74 10.65 -5.89
CA THR A 81 -10.50 9.61 -6.63
C THR A 81 -11.60 8.96 -5.78
N VAL A 82 -11.33 8.65 -4.51
CA VAL A 82 -12.31 7.95 -3.66
C VAL A 82 -13.28 8.88 -2.93
N ASN A 83 -13.02 10.18 -2.85
CA ASN A 83 -13.91 11.14 -2.19
C ASN A 83 -15.24 11.31 -2.96
N GLY A 84 -16.38 11.16 -2.26
CA GLY A 84 -17.70 11.10 -2.90
C GLY A 84 -18.04 9.77 -3.59
N ALA A 85 -17.10 8.82 -3.64
CA ALA A 85 -17.31 7.49 -4.22
C ALA A 85 -17.65 6.43 -3.14
N ALA A 86 -17.92 5.19 -3.57
CA ALA A 86 -18.16 4.05 -2.68
C ALA A 86 -17.05 3.86 -1.62
N ASN A 87 -15.81 4.19 -1.97
CA ASN A 87 -14.62 4.02 -1.14
C ASN A 87 -14.27 5.26 -0.28
N ALA A 88 -15.14 6.27 -0.19
CA ALA A 88 -14.87 7.53 0.53
C ALA A 88 -14.50 7.38 2.02
N GLY A 89 -14.84 6.26 2.67
CA GLY A 89 -14.37 5.93 4.02
C GLY A 89 -12.86 5.83 4.17
N LEU A 90 -12.12 5.60 3.07
CA LEU A 90 -10.66 5.66 3.03
C LEU A 90 -10.13 7.09 3.24
N VAL A 91 -10.89 8.14 2.90
CA VAL A 91 -10.44 9.54 3.04
C VAL A 91 -10.26 9.91 4.52
N ALA A 92 -11.28 9.70 5.34
CA ALA A 92 -11.21 9.98 6.77
C ALA A 92 -10.16 9.08 7.46
N GLY A 93 -10.15 7.77 7.15
CA GLY A 93 -9.17 6.83 7.69
C GLY A 93 -7.73 7.20 7.33
N GLY A 94 -7.47 7.64 6.10
CA GLY A 94 -6.15 8.04 5.61
C GLY A 94 -5.63 9.33 6.26
N ILE A 95 -6.47 10.38 6.29
CA ILE A 95 -6.13 11.63 6.96
C ILE A 95 -5.84 11.37 8.45
N LEU A 96 -6.73 10.64 9.13
CA LEU A 96 -6.61 10.39 10.57
C LEU A 96 -5.46 9.43 10.92
N GLY A 97 -5.15 8.46 10.06
CA GLY A 97 -3.96 7.62 10.18
C GLY A 97 -2.68 8.45 10.18
N LEU A 98 -2.54 9.39 9.24
CA LEU A 98 -1.41 10.32 9.21
C LEU A 98 -1.36 11.23 10.44
N THR A 99 -2.50 11.63 11.05
CA THR A 99 -2.48 12.43 12.29
C THR A 99 -1.81 11.74 13.49
N LYS A 100 -1.56 10.41 13.42
CA LYS A 100 -0.82 9.66 14.45
C LYS A 100 0.69 9.87 14.42
N VAL A 101 1.24 10.21 13.25
CA VAL A 101 2.68 10.49 13.07
C VAL A 101 2.94 11.99 12.96
N TYR A 102 2.06 12.71 12.25
CA TYR A 102 2.23 14.13 11.96
C TYR A 102 1.29 14.96 12.85
N SER A 103 1.79 15.37 14.01
CA SER A 103 1.04 16.19 15.00
C SER A 103 0.63 17.57 14.47
N GLU A 104 1.34 18.11 13.49
CA GLU A 104 0.94 19.34 12.80
C GLU A 104 -0.29 19.12 11.89
N LEU A 105 -0.35 18.02 11.14
CA LEU A 105 -1.56 17.64 10.41
C LEU A 105 -2.74 17.49 11.38
N ARG A 106 -2.51 16.92 12.57
CA ARG A 106 -3.54 16.80 13.59
C ARG A 106 -4.13 18.16 14.00
N GLN A 107 -3.28 19.17 14.21
CA GLN A 107 -3.71 20.53 14.54
C GLN A 107 -4.52 21.19 13.40
N ILE A 108 -4.08 21.02 12.15
CA ILE A 108 -4.79 21.55 10.98
C ILE A 108 -6.18 20.89 10.86
N VAL A 109 -6.26 19.57 10.97
CA VAL A 109 -7.52 18.82 10.91
C VAL A 109 -8.45 19.19 12.08
N ASP A 110 -7.93 19.31 13.31
CA ASP A 110 -8.74 19.69 14.48
C ASP A 110 -9.31 21.11 14.38
N LYS A 111 -8.55 22.04 13.76
CA LYS A 111 -8.95 23.45 13.55
C LYS A 111 -10.01 23.61 12.46
N HIS A 112 -9.85 22.89 11.34
CA HIS A 112 -10.59 23.15 10.10
C HIS A 112 -11.81 22.22 9.88
N ILE A 113 -11.96 21.14 10.65
CA ILE A 113 -13.14 20.27 10.58
C ILE A 113 -14.40 21.01 11.09
N LEU A 114 -15.48 21.04 10.29
CA LEU A 114 -16.71 21.73 10.70
C LEU A 114 -17.36 21.01 11.91
N PRO A 115 -17.86 21.73 12.93
CA PRO A 115 -18.36 21.11 14.17
C PRO A 115 -19.39 20.00 13.97
N LYS A 116 -20.29 20.14 12.98
CA LYS A 116 -21.31 19.14 12.63
C LYS A 116 -20.74 17.81 12.13
N TYR A 117 -19.57 17.82 11.48
CA TYR A 117 -18.92 16.62 10.96
C TYR A 117 -17.83 16.05 11.88
N ARG A 118 -17.41 16.80 12.91
CA ARG A 118 -16.36 16.38 13.85
C ARG A 118 -16.63 15.00 14.47
N LYS A 119 -17.88 14.69 14.86
CA LYS A 119 -18.24 13.38 15.45
C LYS A 119 -18.14 12.21 14.45
N PRO A 120 -18.81 12.23 13.27
CA PRO A 120 -18.67 11.13 12.31
C PRO A 120 -17.25 11.01 11.74
N PHE A 121 -16.57 12.12 11.44
CA PHE A 121 -15.21 12.09 10.89
C PHE A 121 -14.22 11.39 11.84
N TYR A 122 -14.14 11.84 13.11
CA TYR A 122 -13.22 11.25 14.09
C TYR A 122 -13.59 9.84 14.55
N LYS A 123 -14.77 9.32 14.19
CA LYS A 123 -15.20 7.97 14.54
C LYS A 123 -14.33 6.89 13.88
N ALA A 124 -13.73 7.21 12.72
CA ALA A 124 -12.77 6.35 12.01
C ALA A 124 -11.52 6.00 12.83
N LEU A 125 -11.19 6.75 13.90
CA LEU A 125 -10.15 6.37 14.88
C LEU A 125 -10.55 5.17 15.79
N LYS A 126 -11.79 4.69 15.69
CA LYS A 126 -12.37 3.64 16.55
C LYS A 126 -13.04 2.52 15.74
N GLN A 127 -12.71 2.41 14.46
CA GLN A 127 -13.42 1.57 13.49
C GLN A 127 -12.46 0.99 12.43
N CYS A 128 -12.65 -0.28 12.10
CA CYS A 128 -11.93 -0.92 11.00
C CYS A 128 -12.42 -0.42 9.63
N SER A 129 -11.62 -0.57 8.58
CA SER A 129 -11.89 -0.04 7.23
C SER A 129 -13.30 -0.31 6.69
N LEU A 130 -13.82 -1.54 6.85
CA LEU A 130 -15.19 -1.90 6.42
C LEU A 130 -16.31 -1.12 7.12
N ALA A 131 -16.10 -0.66 8.36
CA ALA A 131 -17.06 0.18 9.07
C ALA A 131 -16.95 1.64 8.59
N ASN A 132 -15.72 2.15 8.36
CA ASN A 132 -15.49 3.47 7.79
C ASN A 132 -16.11 3.60 6.39
N GLY A 133 -15.92 2.57 5.54
CA GLY A 133 -16.50 2.48 4.20
C GLY A 133 -18.03 2.50 4.21
N LYS A 134 -18.67 1.77 5.13
CA LYS A 134 -20.14 1.78 5.29
C LYS A 134 -20.68 3.12 5.80
N GLU A 135 -19.97 3.78 6.70
CA GLU A 135 -20.45 5.00 7.35
C GLU A 135 -20.27 6.25 6.48
N LEU A 136 -19.22 6.28 5.66
CA LEU A 136 -18.89 7.40 4.78
C LEU A 136 -19.13 7.08 3.29
N PHE A 137 -19.87 6.00 2.98
CA PHE A 137 -20.18 5.57 1.61
C PHE A 137 -20.77 6.71 0.78
N GLY A 138 -20.13 7.05 -0.35
CA GLY A 138 -20.59 8.11 -1.25
C GLY A 138 -20.51 9.54 -0.69
N GLN A 139 -19.94 9.74 0.51
CA GLN A 139 -19.86 11.07 1.12
C GLN A 139 -18.68 11.88 0.59
N ASP A 140 -18.90 13.17 0.38
CA ASP A 140 -17.83 14.15 0.17
C ASP A 140 -17.18 14.47 1.54
N VAL A 141 -16.22 13.63 1.92
CA VAL A 141 -15.45 13.75 3.17
C VAL A 141 -14.56 15.00 3.15
N MET A 142 -14.12 15.44 1.97
CA MET A 142 -13.39 16.71 1.81
C MET A 142 -14.29 17.92 2.10
N ALA A 143 -15.57 17.88 1.75
CA ALA A 143 -16.56 18.90 2.14
C ALA A 143 -16.94 18.88 3.65
N MET A 144 -16.27 18.08 4.48
CA MET A 144 -16.41 18.15 5.94
C MET A 144 -15.57 19.26 6.59
N PHE A 145 -14.63 19.84 5.85
CA PHE A 145 -13.77 20.95 6.28
C PHE A 145 -14.37 22.32 5.89
N ASP A 146 -13.85 23.40 6.48
CA ASP A 146 -14.23 24.79 6.18
C ASP A 146 -13.76 25.25 4.78
N ASP A 147 -12.58 24.80 4.34
CA ASP A 147 -12.19 24.73 2.93
C ASP A 147 -12.24 23.27 2.44
N ARG A 148 -13.12 23.00 1.46
CA ARG A 148 -13.22 21.68 0.81
C ARG A 148 -11.91 21.21 0.19
N ASN A 149 -11.08 22.14 -0.31
CA ASN A 149 -9.86 21.79 -1.04
C ASN A 149 -8.65 21.61 -0.11
N LEU A 150 -8.77 21.95 1.18
CA LEU A 150 -7.70 22.01 2.19
C LEU A 150 -6.71 20.84 2.13
N ILE A 151 -7.23 19.61 2.01
CA ILE A 151 -6.43 18.36 2.02
C ILE A 151 -5.51 18.25 0.80
N LEU A 152 -5.87 18.89 -0.31
CA LEU A 152 -5.16 18.84 -1.59
C LEU A 152 -4.43 20.16 -1.94
N THR A 153 -4.67 21.25 -1.20
CA THR A 153 -4.08 22.57 -1.45
C THR A 153 -3.16 23.07 -0.34
N ASN A 154 -3.35 22.65 0.91
CA ASN A 154 -2.53 23.12 2.02
C ASN A 154 -1.10 22.54 1.92
N PRO A 155 -0.05 23.37 1.81
CA PRO A 155 1.31 22.91 1.52
C PRO A 155 1.90 22.00 2.61
N LYS A 156 1.41 22.10 3.85
CA LYS A 156 1.83 21.21 4.95
C LYS A 156 1.18 19.84 4.82
N ILE A 157 -0.10 19.78 4.44
CA ILE A 157 -0.80 18.52 4.19
C ILE A 157 -0.21 17.84 2.96
N THR A 158 -0.14 18.54 1.82
CA THR A 158 0.38 17.96 0.57
C THR A 158 1.86 17.55 0.67
N GLY A 159 2.66 18.28 1.46
CA GLY A 159 4.03 17.87 1.81
C GLY A 159 4.07 16.52 2.54
N ILE A 160 3.19 16.30 3.52
CA ILE A 160 3.07 15.03 4.26
C ILE A 160 2.55 13.89 3.37
N LEU A 161 1.56 14.17 2.50
CA LEU A 161 1.11 13.18 1.51
C LEU A 161 2.29 12.78 0.60
N HIS A 162 2.98 13.78 0.05
CA HIS A 162 4.13 13.57 -0.83
C HIS A 162 5.33 12.90 -0.13
N GLU A 163 5.56 13.08 1.18
CA GLU A 163 6.59 12.31 1.91
C GLU A 163 6.28 10.80 1.89
N ASN A 164 5.00 10.42 1.93
CA ASN A 164 4.56 9.03 2.03
C ASN A 164 4.20 8.40 0.67
N ASP A 165 4.08 9.19 -0.40
CA ASP A 165 3.97 8.70 -1.78
C ASP A 165 5.16 7.78 -2.16
N ILE A 166 4.86 6.62 -2.76
CA ILE A 166 5.88 5.68 -3.25
C ILE A 166 6.56 6.20 -4.53
N GLY A 167 7.66 5.57 -4.97
CA GLY A 167 8.41 5.97 -6.17
C GLY A 167 9.67 6.80 -5.93
N LYS A 168 9.95 7.19 -4.68
CA LYS A 168 11.16 7.95 -4.30
C LYS A 168 12.47 7.17 -4.54
N HIS A 169 12.41 5.84 -4.48
CA HIS A 169 13.55 4.95 -4.68
C HIS A 169 13.18 3.79 -5.61
N THR A 170 14.10 3.43 -6.50
CA THR A 170 13.96 2.32 -7.45
C THR A 170 14.19 0.97 -6.77
N PRO A 171 13.28 -0.03 -6.90
CA PRO A 171 13.51 -1.37 -6.38
C PRO A 171 14.72 -2.05 -7.03
N ARG A 172 15.69 -2.49 -6.20
CA ARG A 172 16.86 -3.27 -6.65
C ARG A 172 16.66 -4.79 -6.63
N ILE A 173 15.55 -5.25 -6.07
CA ILE A 173 15.13 -6.65 -6.08
C ILE A 173 14.11 -6.89 -7.22
N PRO A 174 13.98 -8.12 -7.74
CA PRO A 174 12.90 -8.50 -8.65
C PRO A 174 11.53 -8.16 -8.06
N LEU A 175 10.63 -7.62 -8.91
CA LEU A 175 9.27 -7.24 -8.52
C LEU A 175 8.23 -7.92 -9.42
N PHE A 176 7.21 -8.53 -8.82
CA PHE A 176 5.94 -8.80 -9.49
C PHE A 176 4.94 -7.72 -9.09
N ALA A 177 4.51 -6.90 -10.04
CA ALA A 177 3.49 -5.87 -9.87
C ALA A 177 2.18 -6.32 -10.54
N TYR A 178 1.04 -6.07 -9.92
CA TYR A 178 -0.26 -6.25 -10.58
C TYR A 178 -1.27 -5.12 -10.29
N LYS A 179 -2.16 -4.86 -11.26
CA LYS A 179 -3.10 -3.73 -11.17
C LYS A 179 -4.37 -3.98 -11.99
N ALA A 180 -5.53 -3.60 -11.45
CA ALA A 180 -6.75 -3.50 -12.23
C ALA A 180 -6.70 -2.31 -13.20
N VAL A 181 -7.20 -2.49 -14.43
CA VAL A 181 -7.36 -1.40 -15.41
C VAL A 181 -8.54 -0.50 -15.00
N ALA A 182 -9.65 -1.10 -14.57
CA ALA A 182 -10.85 -0.41 -14.08
C ALA A 182 -10.83 -0.19 -12.56
N ASP A 183 -9.65 0.05 -11.99
CA ASP A 183 -9.46 0.22 -10.53
C ASP A 183 -10.11 1.51 -10.01
N GLU A 184 -11.09 1.33 -9.12
CA GLU A 184 -11.95 2.36 -8.57
C GLU A 184 -11.42 3.00 -7.26
N VAL A 185 -10.19 2.66 -6.87
CA VAL A 185 -9.48 3.24 -5.72
C VAL A 185 -8.29 4.09 -6.19
N SER A 186 -7.44 3.52 -7.04
CA SER A 186 -6.18 4.10 -7.47
C SER A 186 -6.09 4.09 -9.00
N PRO A 187 -6.06 5.24 -9.69
CA PRO A 187 -5.98 5.28 -11.15
C PRO A 187 -4.77 4.51 -11.72
N ILE A 188 -5.01 3.59 -12.66
CA ILE A 188 -3.95 2.73 -13.23
C ILE A 188 -2.84 3.54 -13.92
N ASN A 189 -3.16 4.68 -14.53
CA ASN A 189 -2.19 5.54 -15.21
C ASN A 189 -1.04 6.00 -14.29
N GLU A 190 -1.28 6.21 -12.99
CA GLU A 190 -0.22 6.51 -12.04
C GLU A 190 0.68 5.29 -11.79
N THR A 191 0.12 4.07 -11.81
CA THR A 191 0.91 2.84 -11.65
C THR A 191 1.73 2.57 -12.92
N ASP A 192 1.15 2.74 -14.10
CA ASP A 192 1.86 2.59 -15.38
C ASP A 192 3.04 3.60 -15.47
N LYS A 193 2.85 4.86 -15.03
CA LYS A 193 3.95 5.83 -14.87
C LYS A 193 5.02 5.35 -13.90
N LEU A 194 4.63 4.87 -12.71
CA LEU A 194 5.54 4.42 -11.66
C LEU A 194 6.39 3.23 -12.10
N ILE A 195 5.77 2.22 -12.71
CA ILE A 195 6.47 1.06 -13.25
C ILE A 195 7.40 1.50 -14.39
N ASN A 196 6.94 2.32 -15.33
CA ASN A 196 7.79 2.84 -16.40
C ASN A 196 9.02 3.59 -15.86
N LYS A 197 8.85 4.46 -14.85
CA LYS A 197 9.96 5.13 -14.15
C LYS A 197 10.97 4.11 -13.62
N TYR A 198 10.53 3.14 -12.82
CA TYR A 198 11.43 2.12 -12.27
C TYR A 198 12.15 1.31 -13.37
N CYS A 199 11.47 1.02 -14.48
CA CYS A 199 12.06 0.34 -15.63
C CYS A 199 13.14 1.17 -16.32
N THR A 200 12.93 2.48 -16.50
CA THR A 200 13.97 3.39 -17.02
C THR A 200 15.13 3.58 -16.04
N GLU A 201 14.90 3.37 -14.75
CA GLU A 201 15.93 3.37 -13.68
C GLU A 201 16.61 2.00 -13.49
N GLY A 202 16.33 1.01 -14.35
CA GLY A 202 17.01 -0.29 -14.39
C GLY A 202 16.42 -1.41 -13.51
N ALA A 203 15.21 -1.22 -12.96
CA ALA A 203 14.52 -2.26 -12.19
C ALA A 203 14.18 -3.50 -13.05
N SER A 204 14.03 -4.66 -12.41
CA SER A 204 13.55 -5.89 -13.04
C SER A 204 12.13 -6.22 -12.56
N ILE A 205 11.14 -6.00 -13.43
CA ILE A 205 9.72 -6.02 -13.07
C ILE A 205 8.90 -6.87 -14.05
N VAL A 206 8.10 -7.79 -13.54
CA VAL A 206 6.96 -8.37 -14.25
C VAL A 206 5.71 -7.58 -13.82
N TYR A 207 5.02 -6.93 -14.75
CA TYR A 207 3.85 -6.10 -14.47
C TYR A 207 2.61 -6.60 -15.23
N GLU A 208 1.61 -7.10 -14.50
CA GLU A 208 0.36 -7.59 -15.07
C GLU A 208 -0.82 -6.65 -14.81
N ARG A 209 -1.42 -6.15 -15.89
CA ARG A 209 -2.62 -5.29 -15.87
C ARG A 209 -3.85 -6.15 -16.16
N TYR A 210 -4.85 -6.14 -15.28
CA TYR A 210 -6.06 -6.97 -15.40
C TYR A 210 -7.21 -6.14 -15.94
N GLU A 211 -7.66 -6.47 -17.16
CA GLU A 211 -8.52 -5.58 -17.95
C GLU A 211 -9.96 -5.55 -17.47
N ALA A 212 -10.57 -6.71 -17.27
CA ALA A 212 -11.93 -6.87 -16.77
C ALA A 212 -11.94 -7.07 -15.24
N SER A 213 -11.39 -6.12 -14.48
CA SER A 213 -11.25 -6.27 -13.02
C SER A 213 -11.35 -4.93 -12.28
N THR A 214 -12.08 -4.93 -11.16
CA THR A 214 -12.01 -3.90 -10.11
C THR A 214 -10.77 -4.06 -9.23
N HIS A 215 -10.54 -3.14 -8.29
CA HIS A 215 -9.44 -3.20 -7.32
C HIS A 215 -9.36 -4.55 -6.58
N ILE A 216 -10.52 -5.10 -6.18
CA ILE A 216 -10.61 -6.37 -5.45
C ILE A 216 -10.52 -7.58 -6.39
N ASP A 217 -11.09 -7.51 -7.59
CA ASP A 217 -11.00 -8.61 -8.56
C ASP A 217 -9.55 -8.86 -8.98
N ALA A 218 -8.73 -7.82 -9.13
CA ALA A 218 -7.32 -7.95 -9.47
C ALA A 218 -6.52 -8.67 -8.37
N LEU A 219 -6.84 -8.46 -7.08
CA LEU A 219 -6.25 -9.20 -5.97
C LEU A 219 -6.57 -10.71 -6.07
N LEU A 220 -7.84 -11.05 -6.32
CA LEU A 220 -8.27 -12.44 -6.43
C LEU A 220 -7.69 -13.13 -7.67
N THR A 221 -7.69 -12.44 -8.81
CA THR A 221 -7.24 -12.98 -10.10
C THR A 221 -5.70 -13.12 -10.17
N ALA A 222 -4.95 -12.22 -9.52
CA ALA A 222 -3.49 -12.29 -9.48
C ALA A 222 -2.94 -13.30 -8.46
N ALA A 223 -3.69 -13.63 -7.39
CA ALA A 223 -3.18 -14.43 -6.28
C ALA A 223 -2.51 -15.78 -6.67
N PRO A 224 -3.02 -16.58 -7.63
CA PRO A 224 -2.36 -17.83 -8.04
C PRO A 224 -1.02 -17.58 -8.74
N LYS A 225 -0.95 -16.58 -9.62
CA LYS A 225 0.29 -16.20 -10.33
C LYS A 225 1.32 -15.59 -9.39
N VAL A 226 0.88 -14.73 -8.47
CA VAL A 226 1.72 -14.15 -7.41
C VAL A 226 2.38 -15.27 -6.59
N LEU A 227 1.61 -16.29 -6.18
CA LEU A 227 2.16 -17.42 -5.45
C LEU A 227 3.15 -18.24 -6.29
N ALA A 228 2.85 -18.50 -7.56
CA ALA A 228 3.75 -19.23 -8.46
C ALA A 228 5.06 -18.47 -8.71
N TRP A 229 5.00 -17.16 -8.93
CA TRP A 229 6.18 -16.32 -9.10
C TRP A 229 7.02 -16.23 -7.80
N LEU A 230 6.39 -16.11 -6.64
CA LEU A 230 7.08 -16.19 -5.35
C LEU A 230 7.73 -17.56 -5.12
N ASP A 231 7.11 -18.65 -5.61
CA ASP A 231 7.70 -19.99 -5.55
C ASP A 231 8.92 -20.13 -6.45
N ASP A 232 8.90 -19.56 -7.66
CA ASP A 232 10.08 -19.50 -8.52
C ASP A 232 11.21 -18.70 -7.84
N ILE A 233 10.88 -17.60 -7.16
CA ILE A 233 11.79 -16.71 -6.42
C ILE A 233 12.45 -17.43 -5.23
N MET A 234 11.65 -18.14 -4.43
CA MET A 234 12.16 -18.90 -3.28
C MET A 234 12.98 -20.14 -3.70
N ASN A 235 12.73 -20.68 -4.90
CA ASN A 235 13.51 -21.79 -5.48
C ASN A 235 14.68 -21.31 -6.37
N HIS A 236 15.04 -20.02 -6.34
CA HIS A 236 16.18 -19.43 -7.06
C HIS A 236 16.23 -19.74 -8.57
N LYS A 237 15.08 -19.76 -9.24
CA LYS A 237 15.01 -19.97 -10.69
C LYS A 237 15.56 -18.75 -11.45
N ASN A 238 15.79 -18.88 -12.75
CA ASN A 238 16.27 -17.75 -13.57
C ASN A 238 15.15 -16.71 -13.77
N HIS A 239 15.21 -15.62 -13.01
CA HIS A 239 14.26 -14.52 -13.12
C HIS A 239 14.57 -13.60 -14.31
N GLN A 240 13.51 -13.02 -14.87
CA GLN A 240 13.60 -12.00 -15.91
C GLN A 240 14.43 -10.80 -15.44
N LYS A 241 15.46 -10.43 -16.21
CA LYS A 241 16.18 -9.16 -16.06
C LYS A 241 15.46 -8.08 -16.87
N GLY A 242 15.36 -6.88 -16.32
CA GLY A 242 14.60 -5.78 -16.92
C GLY A 242 13.09 -6.02 -16.86
N CYS A 243 12.33 -5.17 -17.56
CA CYS A 243 10.88 -5.10 -17.44
C CYS A 243 10.09 -5.81 -18.53
N LYS A 244 8.93 -6.33 -18.14
CA LYS A 244 7.87 -6.83 -19.02
C LYS A 244 6.52 -6.41 -18.46
N THR A 245 5.77 -5.62 -19.23
CA THR A 245 4.35 -5.34 -18.97
C THR A 245 3.50 -6.29 -19.81
N SER A 246 2.36 -6.73 -19.30
CA SER A 246 1.38 -7.53 -20.05
C SER A 246 -0.04 -7.19 -19.58
N THR A 247 -0.99 -7.17 -20.50
CA THR A 247 -2.42 -7.03 -20.17
C THR A 247 -3.07 -8.41 -20.19
N MET A 248 -3.81 -8.74 -19.15
CA MET A 248 -4.53 -10.00 -18.95
C MET A 248 -6.03 -9.77 -19.13
N LEU A 249 -6.62 -10.46 -20.10
CA LEU A 249 -8.06 -10.63 -20.24
C LEU A 249 -8.54 -11.74 -19.29
N LEU A 250 -9.80 -11.67 -18.84
CA LEU A 250 -10.42 -12.73 -18.03
C LEU A 250 -10.84 -13.96 -18.87
N SER A 251 -9.87 -14.64 -19.50
CA SER A 251 -10.01 -16.05 -19.94
C SER A 251 -8.74 -16.62 -20.62
N GLN A 252 -7.82 -17.18 -19.82
CA GLN A 252 -7.13 -18.47 -20.02
C GLN A 252 -6.07 -18.71 -18.94
#